data_AF-A0A4Q2RDN5-F1
#
_entry.id   AF-A0A4Q2RDN5-F1
#
_cell.length_a   1.000
_cell.length_b   1.000
_cell.length_c   1.000
_cell.angle_alpha   90.00
_cell.angle_beta   90.00
_cell.angle_gamma   90.00
#
_symmetry.space_group_name_H-M   'P 1'
#
loop_
_entity.id
_entity.type
_entity.pdbx_description
1 polymer ?
#
loop_
_entity_poly.entity_id
_entity_poly.type
_entity_poly.pdbx_seq_one_letter_code
_entity_poly.pdbx_strand_id
1 'polypeptide(L)'
;MNARLRAWLEDLGDQFWLRPALVVMLCIGLALLATSFDRTASASDAGASSWGYSGGGEGARSLLGAVASSSIGVAGTIFSITIAALSLASGQMGPRLLRNFVRDSRNQVALGIFLGTFAYALMVLRTVRTANEGTFVPHVAVTGAMGLALVCLGTLVWFVHHIATSINVETVVDLVHRDLVAAIADKTQDEAPLLPPEAPLRGLPVPAPGSGFLQAVDDAMLADWAAGHGVAIRMRVRPGTFVPKGAPVAEVSAAVDDVGAVFAKALTFGRRQAALQDVEYSVRQLNEIAVRALSPGINDPFTAGSVLDHFADALCHIAPRHLPRGAVARDGEIVLTLDVVDYDGLCDGMFHTIRQNGSGSAYVLIRLLEVLARVDEVERFEDRRATLRRHADLALAVARGGVSDPAGLADCEERHRRFGVGV
;
A
#
# COMPACT_ATOMS: atom_id res chain seq x y z
N MET A 1 17.67 12.18 0.42
CA MET A 1 16.36 12.82 0.64
C MET A 1 15.93 12.46 2.05
N ASN A 2 15.78 13.45 2.95
CA ASN A 2 15.55 13.20 4.38
C ASN A 2 14.37 12.23 4.59
N ALA A 3 14.57 11.14 5.34
CA ALA A 3 13.53 10.13 5.61
C ALA A 3 12.24 10.76 6.15
N ARG A 4 12.35 11.86 6.88
CA ARG A 4 11.24 12.69 7.39
C ARG A 4 10.41 13.35 6.28
N LEU A 5 11.04 13.81 5.19
CA LEU A 5 10.32 14.44 4.07
C LEU A 5 9.53 13.39 3.27
N ARG A 6 10.11 12.18 3.08
CA ARG A 6 9.38 11.04 2.48
C ARG A 6 8.18 10.67 3.34
N ALA A 7 8.38 10.46 4.64
CA ALA A 7 7.30 10.14 5.57
C ALA A 7 6.18 11.21 5.61
N TRP A 8 6.54 12.49 5.49
CA TRP A 8 5.57 13.59 5.48
C TRP A 8 4.81 13.71 4.14
N LEU A 9 5.50 13.57 3.00
CA LEU A 9 4.87 13.52 1.68
C LEU A 9 3.95 12.30 1.54
N GLU A 10 4.32 11.18 2.16
CA GLU A 10 3.48 10.00 2.26
C GLU A 10 2.23 10.27 3.11
N ASP A 11 2.36 10.91 4.27
CA ASP A 11 1.21 11.23 5.14
C ASP A 11 0.23 12.22 4.47
N LEU A 12 0.74 13.13 3.63
CA LEU A 12 -0.09 13.99 2.76
C LEU A 12 -0.79 13.20 1.64
N GLY A 13 -0.08 12.23 1.04
CA GLY A 13 -0.66 11.31 0.06
C GLY A 13 -1.74 10.39 0.65
N ASP A 14 -1.72 10.16 1.97
CA ASP A 14 -2.69 9.36 2.71
C ASP A 14 -4.00 10.11 2.98
N GLN A 15 -4.01 11.43 2.81
CA GLN A 15 -5.21 12.23 3.05
C GLN A 15 -6.19 12.08 1.90
N PHE A 16 -7.30 11.39 2.18
CA PHE A 16 -8.41 11.18 1.24
C PHE A 16 -8.90 12.47 0.56
N TRP A 17 -8.84 13.61 1.26
CA TRP A 17 -9.44 14.88 0.86
C TRP A 17 -8.55 15.75 -0.03
N LEU A 18 -7.24 15.49 -0.07
CA LEU A 18 -6.30 16.38 -0.75
C LEU A 18 -6.53 16.42 -2.27
N ARG A 19 -6.63 15.24 -2.92
CA ARG A 19 -6.85 15.17 -4.37
C ARG A 19 -8.25 15.69 -4.79
N PRO A 20 -9.35 15.31 -4.11
CA PRO A 20 -10.66 15.91 -4.41
C PRO A 20 -10.65 17.42 -4.26
N ALA A 21 -10.02 17.96 -3.21
CA ALA A 21 -9.92 19.41 -3.00
C ALA A 21 -9.17 20.10 -4.14
N LEU A 22 -8.07 19.51 -4.63
CA LEU A 22 -7.33 20.05 -5.79
C LEU A 22 -8.19 20.07 -7.07
N VAL A 23 -8.95 19.01 -7.34
CA VAL A 23 -9.87 18.97 -8.50
C VAL A 23 -10.96 20.04 -8.37
N VAL A 24 -11.53 20.21 -7.17
CA VAL A 24 -12.52 21.28 -6.90
C VAL A 24 -11.92 22.66 -7.15
N MET A 25 -10.72 22.92 -6.62
CA MET A 25 -10.02 24.19 -6.84
C MET A 25 -9.72 24.44 -8.31
N LEU A 26 -9.33 23.41 -9.06
CA LEU A 26 -9.13 23.49 -10.51
C LEU A 26 -10.44 23.85 -11.23
N CYS A 27 -11.55 23.19 -10.91
CA CYS A 27 -12.86 23.49 -11.49
C CYS A 27 -13.33 24.93 -11.16
N ILE A 28 -13.11 25.41 -9.94
CA ILE A 28 -13.38 26.81 -9.58
C ILE A 28 -12.52 27.76 -10.44
N GLY A 29 -11.23 27.46 -10.59
CA GLY A 29 -10.32 28.22 -11.46
C GLY A 29 -10.81 28.25 -12.91
N LEU A 30 -11.23 27.10 -13.46
CA LEU A 30 -11.80 27.01 -14.81
C LEU A 30 -13.09 27.82 -14.96
N ALA A 31 -13.96 27.84 -13.94
CA ALA A 31 -15.18 28.67 -13.96
C ALA A 31 -14.84 30.17 -14.00
N LEU A 32 -13.88 30.61 -13.19
CA LEU A 32 -13.43 32.01 -13.16
C LEU A 32 -12.78 32.42 -14.49
N LEU A 33 -11.93 31.56 -15.07
CA LEU A 33 -11.29 31.82 -16.35
C LEU A 33 -12.31 31.87 -17.50
N ALA A 34 -13.22 30.89 -17.58
CA ALA A 34 -14.26 30.87 -18.61
C ALA A 34 -15.17 32.10 -18.53
N THR A 35 -15.62 32.46 -17.32
CA THR A 35 -16.46 33.65 -17.13
C THR A 35 -15.70 34.96 -17.39
N SER A 36 -14.40 35.03 -17.10
CA SER A 36 -13.58 36.19 -17.46
C SER A 36 -13.44 36.33 -18.97
N PHE A 37 -13.23 35.21 -19.67
CA PHE A 37 -13.16 35.18 -21.12
C PHE A 37 -14.48 35.63 -21.77
N ASP A 38 -15.62 35.14 -21.26
CA ASP A 38 -16.95 35.56 -21.69
C ASP A 38 -17.13 37.08 -21.51
N ARG A 39 -16.69 37.67 -20.39
CA ARG A 39 -16.78 39.13 -20.15
C ARG A 39 -15.96 39.94 -21.16
N THR A 40 -14.74 39.51 -21.46
CA THR A 40 -13.88 40.20 -22.44
C THR A 40 -14.42 40.06 -23.86
N ALA A 41 -14.93 38.89 -24.22
CA ALA A 41 -15.52 38.64 -25.54
C ALA A 41 -16.78 39.51 -25.75
N SER A 42 -17.68 39.54 -24.76
CA SER A 42 -18.88 40.40 -24.80
C SER A 42 -18.56 41.90 -24.91
N ALA A 43 -17.45 42.36 -24.33
CA ALA A 43 -17.04 43.77 -24.39
C ALA A 43 -16.44 44.17 -25.75
N SER A 44 -16.01 43.20 -26.57
CA SER A 44 -15.27 43.44 -27.81
C SER A 44 -16.12 43.39 -29.09
N ASP A 45 -17.44 43.17 -28.98
CA ASP A 45 -18.38 42.94 -30.10
C ASP A 45 -17.95 41.81 -31.06
N ALA A 46 -16.96 41.01 -30.67
CA ALA A 46 -16.57 39.78 -31.32
C ALA A 46 -17.70 38.76 -31.07
N GLY A 47 -18.61 38.71 -32.04
CA GLY A 47 -19.83 37.90 -31.99
C GLY A 47 -19.59 36.49 -31.46
N ALA A 48 -20.57 36.03 -30.67
CA ALA A 48 -20.64 34.69 -30.11
C ALA A 48 -20.21 33.64 -31.14
N SER A 49 -19.07 33.00 -30.89
CA SER A 49 -18.64 31.84 -31.66
C SER A 49 -19.77 30.80 -31.63
N SER A 50 -20.23 30.36 -32.80
CA SER A 50 -21.33 29.41 -33.01
C SER A 50 -21.09 28.00 -32.45
N TRP A 51 -20.06 27.84 -31.61
CA TRP A 51 -19.59 26.58 -31.05
C TRP A 51 -19.82 26.61 -29.54
N GLY A 52 -21.08 26.45 -29.12
CA GLY A 52 -21.46 26.45 -27.71
C GLY A 52 -22.95 26.66 -27.46
N TYR A 53 -23.32 26.74 -26.18
CA TYR A 53 -24.68 27.03 -25.72
C TYR A 53 -25.24 28.30 -26.38
N SER A 54 -26.35 28.18 -27.10
CA SER A 54 -26.98 29.30 -27.83
C SER A 54 -28.28 29.80 -27.20
N GLY A 55 -28.60 29.37 -25.98
CA GLY A 55 -29.85 29.73 -25.30
C GLY A 55 -29.75 31.00 -24.44
N GLY A 56 -30.90 31.43 -23.88
CA GLY A 56 -30.99 32.62 -23.03
C GLY A 56 -30.62 32.37 -21.56
N GLY A 57 -30.61 33.44 -20.76
CA GLY A 57 -30.17 33.40 -19.36
C GLY A 57 -30.99 32.46 -18.46
N GLU A 58 -32.30 32.35 -18.67
CA GLU A 58 -33.14 31.41 -17.92
C GLU A 58 -32.77 29.95 -18.21
N GLY A 59 -32.55 29.62 -19.48
CA GLY A 59 -32.10 28.27 -19.87
C GLY A 59 -30.72 27.95 -19.30
N ALA A 60 -29.80 28.92 -19.30
CA ALA A 60 -28.49 28.78 -18.68
C ALA A 60 -28.59 28.49 -17.17
N ARG A 61 -29.43 29.25 -16.44
CA ARG A 61 -29.66 29.00 -15.00
C ARG A 61 -30.28 27.64 -14.75
N SER A 62 -31.26 27.24 -15.57
CA SER A 62 -31.92 25.92 -15.47
C SER A 62 -30.92 24.78 -15.69
N LEU A 63 -30.11 24.85 -16.75
CA LEU A 63 -29.07 23.86 -17.05
C LEU A 63 -28.00 23.79 -15.95
N LEU A 64 -27.44 24.93 -15.53
CA LEU A 64 -26.44 24.98 -14.47
C LEU A 64 -27.01 24.45 -13.14
N GLY A 65 -28.26 24.79 -12.83
CA GLY A 65 -28.97 24.27 -11.66
C GLY A 65 -29.16 22.75 -11.71
N ALA A 66 -29.56 22.21 -12.87
CA ALA A 66 -29.70 20.77 -13.08
C ALA A 66 -28.35 20.03 -13.01
N VAL A 67 -27.28 20.60 -13.58
CA VAL A 67 -25.92 20.03 -13.48
C VAL A 67 -25.42 20.06 -12.04
N ALA A 68 -25.63 21.16 -11.31
CA ALA A 68 -25.25 21.25 -9.91
C ALA A 68 -26.00 20.22 -9.04
N SER A 69 -27.34 20.15 -9.14
CA SER A 69 -28.15 19.26 -8.32
C SER A 69 -27.90 17.77 -8.63
N SER A 70 -27.75 17.41 -9.90
CA SER A 70 -27.41 16.04 -10.30
C SER A 70 -25.99 15.66 -9.85
N SER A 71 -24.99 16.55 -10.01
CA SER A 71 -23.60 16.26 -9.63
C SER A 71 -23.44 16.07 -8.13
N ILE A 72 -24.08 16.89 -7.29
CA ILE A 72 -24.01 16.71 -5.83
C ILE A 72 -24.76 15.44 -5.38
N GLY A 73 -25.88 15.10 -6.03
CA GLY A 73 -26.61 13.85 -5.78
C GLY A 73 -25.76 12.62 -6.09
N VAL A 74 -25.12 12.59 -7.27
CA VAL A 74 -24.23 11.48 -7.67
C VAL A 74 -22.99 11.41 -6.77
N ALA A 75 -22.41 12.55 -6.35
CA ALA A 75 -21.31 12.56 -5.38
C ALA A 75 -21.70 11.85 -4.07
N GLY A 76 -22.92 12.09 -3.56
CA GLY A 76 -23.46 11.40 -2.39
C GLY A 76 -23.61 9.89 -2.59
N THR A 77 -24.06 9.46 -3.77
CA THR A 77 -24.15 8.04 -4.15
C THR A 77 -22.76 7.39 -4.20
N ILE A 78 -21.77 8.05 -4.81
CA ILE A 78 -20.38 7.58 -4.89
C ILE A 78 -19.78 7.41 -3.50
N PHE A 79 -20.02 8.39 -2.61
CA PHE A 79 -19.57 8.30 -1.23
C PHE A 79 -20.22 7.11 -0.49
N SER A 80 -21.52 6.89 -0.70
CA SER A 80 -22.25 5.76 -0.11
C SER A 80 -21.74 4.41 -0.61
N ILE A 81 -21.55 4.26 -1.93
CA ILE A 81 -20.98 3.06 -2.55
C ILE A 81 -19.57 2.81 -2.05
N THR A 82 -18.74 3.85 -1.93
CA THR A 82 -17.38 3.76 -1.40
C THR A 82 -17.37 3.23 0.04
N ILE A 83 -18.22 3.75 0.92
CA ILE A 83 -18.31 3.28 2.31
C ILE A 83 -18.82 1.84 2.37
N ALA A 84 -19.81 1.49 1.55
CA ALA A 84 -20.31 0.12 1.48
C ALA A 84 -19.21 -0.85 1.02
N ALA A 85 -18.47 -0.49 -0.03
CA ALA A 85 -17.32 -1.25 -0.52
C ALA A 85 -16.24 -1.41 0.57
N LEU A 86 -15.92 -0.32 1.28
CA LEU A 86 -14.94 -0.31 2.37
C LEU A 86 -15.36 -1.22 3.54
N SER A 87 -16.66 -1.19 3.89
CA SER A 87 -17.23 -2.03 4.92
C SER A 87 -17.14 -3.52 4.54
N LEU A 88 -17.49 -3.85 3.30
CA LEU A 88 -17.38 -5.20 2.76
C LEU A 88 -15.93 -5.70 2.75
N ALA A 89 -15.00 -4.87 2.26
CA ALA A 89 -13.58 -5.15 2.23
C ALA A 89 -13.01 -5.41 3.64
N SER A 90 -13.35 -4.55 4.61
CA SER A 90 -12.98 -4.74 6.02
C SER A 90 -13.55 -6.04 6.60
N GLY A 91 -14.77 -6.39 6.21
CA GLY A 91 -15.50 -7.58 6.62
C GLY A 91 -14.99 -8.89 6.01
N GLN A 92 -14.39 -8.85 4.83
CA GLN A 92 -13.89 -10.06 4.15
C GLN A 92 -12.37 -10.23 4.26
N MET A 93 -11.61 -9.13 4.20
CA MET A 93 -10.16 -9.18 3.98
C MET A 93 -9.33 -8.62 5.14
N GLY A 94 -9.92 -7.85 6.06
CA GLY A 94 -9.21 -7.32 7.23
C GLY A 94 -9.07 -5.80 7.27
N PRO A 95 -9.03 -5.19 8.47
CA PRO A 95 -8.90 -3.74 8.64
C PRO A 95 -7.60 -3.16 8.05
N ARG A 96 -6.54 -3.95 7.84
CA ARG A 96 -5.27 -3.43 7.30
C ARG A 96 -5.39 -2.98 5.84
N LEU A 97 -6.30 -3.59 5.08
CA LEU A 97 -6.53 -3.28 3.65
C LEU A 97 -7.40 -2.04 3.44
N LEU A 98 -8.06 -1.54 4.49
CA LEU A 98 -8.80 -0.26 4.48
C LEU A 98 -7.93 0.89 3.93
N ARG A 99 -6.63 0.87 4.26
CA ARG A 99 -5.70 1.91 3.84
C ARG A 99 -5.54 1.95 2.31
N ASN A 100 -5.51 0.80 1.65
CA ASN A 100 -5.36 0.72 0.19
C ASN A 100 -6.60 1.27 -0.52
N PHE A 101 -7.79 0.99 -0.01
CA PHE A 101 -9.05 1.54 -0.53
C PHE A 101 -9.17 3.05 -0.32
N VAL A 102 -8.76 3.57 0.85
CA VAL A 102 -8.79 5.02 1.14
C VAL A 102 -7.75 5.78 0.31
N ARG A 103 -6.57 5.17 0.06
CA ARG A 103 -5.52 5.73 -0.79
C ARG A 103 -5.78 5.63 -2.27
N ASP A 104 -6.89 5.01 -2.68
CA ASP A 104 -7.17 4.84 -4.10
C ASP A 104 -7.43 6.18 -4.78
N SER A 105 -6.41 6.61 -5.53
CA SER A 105 -6.41 7.82 -6.34
C SER A 105 -7.60 7.92 -7.28
N ARG A 106 -8.08 6.77 -7.80
CA ARG A 106 -9.17 6.70 -8.78
C ARG A 106 -10.49 7.10 -8.14
N ASN A 107 -10.75 6.58 -6.94
CA ASN A 107 -11.92 6.94 -6.16
C ASN A 107 -11.90 8.43 -5.76
N GLN A 108 -10.74 8.91 -5.31
CA GLN A 108 -10.55 10.32 -4.94
C GLN A 108 -10.78 11.28 -6.12
N VAL A 109 -10.24 10.95 -7.29
CA VAL A 109 -10.43 11.76 -8.51
C VAL A 109 -11.88 11.72 -8.97
N ALA A 110 -12.53 10.55 -8.96
CA ALA A 110 -13.94 10.44 -9.32
C ALA A 110 -14.80 11.36 -8.44
N LEU A 111 -14.66 11.27 -7.11
CA LEU A 111 -15.37 12.16 -6.17
C LEU A 111 -15.05 13.64 -6.43
N GLY A 112 -13.77 13.95 -6.69
CA GLY A 112 -13.31 15.29 -7.04
C GLY A 112 -13.98 15.86 -8.28
N ILE A 113 -14.21 15.05 -9.33
CA ILE A 113 -14.87 15.47 -10.57
C ILE A 113 -16.33 15.88 -10.29
N PHE A 114 -17.10 15.09 -9.53
CA PHE A 114 -18.50 15.46 -9.24
C PHE A 114 -18.60 16.70 -8.34
N LEU A 115 -17.79 16.78 -7.28
CA LEU A 115 -17.74 17.95 -6.41
C LEU A 115 -17.23 19.19 -7.15
N GLY A 116 -16.25 19.02 -8.04
CA GLY A 116 -15.69 20.08 -8.86
C GLY A 116 -16.69 20.59 -9.89
N THR A 117 -17.42 19.71 -10.58
CA THR A 117 -18.50 20.08 -11.50
C THR A 117 -19.64 20.81 -10.78
N PHE A 118 -19.99 20.36 -9.56
CA PHE A 118 -20.94 21.08 -8.70
C PHE A 118 -20.45 22.50 -8.37
N ALA A 119 -19.21 22.65 -7.91
CA ALA A 119 -18.62 23.94 -7.58
C ALA A 119 -18.49 24.85 -8.83
N TYR A 120 -18.10 24.30 -9.97
CA TYR A 120 -18.06 24.98 -11.26
C TYR A 120 -19.44 25.54 -11.60
N ALA A 121 -20.47 24.70 -11.57
CA ALA A 121 -21.83 25.09 -11.91
C ALA A 121 -22.36 26.20 -10.99
N LEU A 122 -22.12 26.13 -9.68
CA LEU A 122 -22.48 27.20 -8.74
C LEU A 122 -21.74 28.51 -9.02
N MET A 123 -20.44 28.42 -9.32
CA MET A 123 -19.63 29.60 -9.64
C MET A 123 -20.11 30.31 -10.90
N VAL A 124 -20.42 29.56 -11.95
CA VAL A 124 -20.97 30.12 -13.20
C VAL A 124 -22.40 30.64 -12.96
N LEU A 125 -23.23 29.90 -12.22
CA LEU A 125 -24.62 30.28 -11.93
C LEU A 125 -24.71 31.63 -11.22
N ARG A 126 -23.77 31.92 -10.30
CA ARG A 126 -23.66 33.22 -9.63
C ARG A 126 -23.45 34.39 -10.61
N THR A 127 -22.83 34.14 -11.77
CA THR A 127 -22.49 35.20 -12.74
C THR A 127 -23.58 35.49 -13.76
N VAL A 128 -24.54 34.58 -13.95
CA VAL A 128 -25.64 34.79 -14.90
C VAL A 128 -26.57 35.89 -14.40
N ARG A 129 -26.74 36.97 -15.17
CA ARG A 129 -27.64 38.10 -14.85
C ARG A 129 -28.82 38.13 -15.81
N THR A 130 -30.02 38.28 -15.28
CA THR A 130 -31.26 38.40 -16.07
C THR A 130 -31.62 39.86 -16.32
N ALA A 131 -32.66 40.11 -17.13
CA ALA A 131 -33.00 41.42 -17.69
C ALA A 131 -33.09 42.59 -16.68
N ASN A 132 -33.36 42.32 -15.41
CA ASN A 132 -33.46 43.35 -14.37
C ASN A 132 -32.10 43.91 -13.89
N GLU A 133 -30.97 43.28 -14.24
CA GLU A 133 -29.62 43.63 -13.74
C GLU A 133 -28.57 43.87 -14.85
N GLY A 134 -29.02 43.91 -16.11
CA GLY A 134 -28.16 43.90 -17.31
C GLY A 134 -27.87 42.48 -17.77
N THR A 135 -28.50 42.08 -18.88
CA THR A 135 -28.44 40.71 -19.42
C THR A 135 -27.01 40.29 -19.71
N PHE A 136 -26.50 39.30 -18.96
CA PHE A 136 -25.19 38.70 -19.21
C PHE A 136 -25.27 37.19 -19.03
N VAL A 137 -24.95 36.46 -20.09
CA VAL A 137 -24.94 35.00 -20.14
C VAL A 137 -23.55 34.55 -20.57
N PRO A 138 -22.78 33.86 -19.70
CA PRO A 138 -21.45 33.38 -20.03
C PRO A 138 -21.54 32.09 -20.85
N HIS A 139 -21.68 32.22 -22.17
CA HIS A 139 -21.93 31.09 -23.08
C HIS A 139 -20.81 30.05 -23.08
N VAL A 140 -19.54 30.48 -23.01
CA VAL A 140 -18.39 29.55 -22.92
C VAL A 140 -18.43 28.80 -21.60
N ALA A 141 -18.70 29.48 -20.49
CA ALA A 141 -18.80 28.83 -19.18
C ALA A 141 -19.99 27.85 -19.09
N VAL A 142 -21.14 28.17 -19.67
CA VAL A 142 -22.28 27.25 -19.73
C VAL A 142 -21.96 26.01 -20.58
N THR A 143 -21.27 26.20 -21.71
CA THR A 143 -20.80 25.09 -22.55
C THR A 143 -19.80 24.21 -21.80
N GLY A 144 -18.91 24.82 -21.00
CA GLY A 144 -18.00 24.11 -20.11
C GLY A 144 -18.74 23.24 -19.08
N ALA A 145 -19.83 23.75 -18.49
CA ALA A 145 -20.67 22.95 -17.58
C ALA A 145 -21.31 21.75 -18.29
N MET A 146 -21.76 21.90 -19.54
CA MET A 146 -22.30 20.78 -20.33
C MET A 146 -21.21 19.73 -20.61
N GLY A 147 -20.00 20.16 -20.96
CA GLY A 147 -18.85 19.26 -21.13
C GLY A 147 -18.51 18.51 -19.84
N LEU A 148 -18.45 19.22 -18.71
CA LEU A 148 -18.22 18.61 -17.40
C LEU A 148 -19.33 17.62 -17.01
N ALA A 149 -20.60 17.89 -17.37
CA ALA A 149 -21.70 16.95 -17.15
C ALA A 149 -21.52 15.64 -17.94
N LEU A 150 -21.03 15.71 -19.18
CA LEU A 150 -20.69 14.53 -19.97
C LEU A 150 -19.51 13.74 -19.36
N VAL A 151 -18.49 14.47 -18.87
CA VAL A 151 -17.37 13.85 -18.14
C VAL A 151 -17.86 13.15 -16.87
N CYS A 152 -18.77 13.77 -16.11
CA CYS A 152 -19.42 13.16 -14.95
C CYS A 152 -20.14 11.86 -15.32
N LEU A 153 -20.90 11.83 -16.43
CA LEU A 153 -21.58 10.62 -16.88
C LEU A 153 -20.58 9.48 -17.20
N GLY A 154 -19.51 9.78 -17.94
CA GLY A 154 -18.45 8.80 -18.23
C GLY A 154 -17.73 8.32 -16.97
N THR A 155 -17.44 9.25 -16.06
CA THR A 155 -16.80 8.94 -14.77
C THR A 155 -17.70 8.08 -13.89
N LEU A 156 -19.01 8.26 -13.91
CA LEU A 156 -19.95 7.41 -13.16
C LEU A 156 -19.89 5.95 -13.63
N VAL A 157 -19.99 5.72 -14.95
CA VAL A 157 -19.95 4.36 -15.52
C VAL A 157 -18.61 3.70 -15.22
N TRP A 158 -17.52 4.42 -15.42
CA TRP A 158 -16.18 3.95 -15.10
C TRP A 158 -15.99 3.66 -13.60
N PHE A 159 -16.49 4.54 -12.74
CA PHE A 159 -16.40 4.39 -11.28
C PHE A 159 -17.13 3.13 -10.79
N VAL A 160 -18.32 2.86 -11.31
CA VAL A 160 -19.08 1.65 -10.96
C VAL A 160 -18.30 0.40 -11.33
N HIS A 161 -17.72 0.34 -12.54
CA HIS A 161 -16.87 -0.76 -12.96
C HIS A 161 -15.64 -0.90 -12.04
N HIS A 162 -14.96 0.22 -11.78
CA HIS A 162 -13.76 0.27 -10.94
C HIS A 162 -14.02 -0.24 -9.51
N ILE A 163 -15.12 0.17 -8.87
CA ILE A 163 -15.46 -0.32 -7.53
C ILE A 163 -15.81 -1.80 -7.57
N ALA A 164 -16.59 -2.24 -8.57
CA ALA A 164 -16.97 -3.64 -8.70
C ALA A 164 -15.74 -4.55 -8.84
N THR A 165 -14.73 -4.15 -9.63
CA THR A 165 -13.49 -4.91 -9.77
C THR A 165 -12.57 -4.78 -8.56
N SER A 166 -12.53 -3.61 -7.92
CA SER A 166 -11.63 -3.37 -6.78
C SER A 166 -12.03 -4.14 -5.51
N ILE A 167 -13.30 -4.52 -5.38
CA ILE A 167 -13.79 -5.36 -4.27
C ILE A 167 -13.40 -6.83 -4.44
N ASN A 168 -13.01 -7.28 -5.64
CA ASN A 168 -12.61 -8.65 -5.87
C ASN A 168 -11.34 -8.98 -5.05
N VAL A 169 -11.44 -10.01 -4.21
CA VAL A 169 -10.34 -10.47 -3.34
C VAL A 169 -9.08 -10.79 -4.14
N GLU A 170 -9.21 -11.39 -5.33
CA GLU A 170 -8.07 -11.69 -6.21
C GLU A 170 -7.33 -10.42 -6.62
N THR A 171 -8.06 -9.35 -6.98
CA THR A 171 -7.46 -8.06 -7.34
C THR A 171 -6.70 -7.44 -6.17
N VAL A 172 -7.19 -7.63 -4.94
CA VAL A 172 -6.53 -7.16 -3.72
C VAL A 172 -5.29 -7.99 -3.40
N VAL A 173 -5.37 -9.32 -3.53
CA VAL A 173 -4.22 -10.22 -3.39
C VAL A 173 -3.12 -9.82 -4.38
N ASP A 174 -3.47 -9.63 -5.65
CA ASP A 174 -2.53 -9.19 -6.70
C ASP A 174 -1.90 -7.83 -6.39
N LEU A 175 -2.67 -6.89 -5.82
CA LEU A 175 -2.18 -5.57 -5.44
C LEU A 175 -1.13 -5.69 -4.33
N VAL A 176 -1.44 -6.42 -3.27
CA VAL A 176 -0.51 -6.59 -2.14
C VAL A 176 0.70 -7.43 -2.55
N HIS A 177 0.53 -8.38 -3.47
CA HIS A 177 1.63 -9.14 -4.06
C HIS A 177 2.60 -8.23 -4.83
N ARG A 178 2.08 -7.32 -5.68
CA ARG A 178 2.94 -6.35 -6.37
C ARG A 178 3.72 -5.46 -5.40
N ASP A 179 3.08 -5.04 -4.30
CA ASP A 179 3.76 -4.29 -3.25
C ASP A 179 4.85 -5.12 -2.57
N LEU A 180 4.62 -6.42 -2.35
CA LEU A 180 5.62 -7.36 -1.83
C LEU A 180 6.81 -7.51 -2.78
N VAL A 181 6.58 -7.77 -4.07
CA VAL A 181 7.65 -7.91 -5.08
C VAL A 181 8.45 -6.62 -5.21
N ALA A 182 7.79 -5.47 -5.20
CA ALA A 182 8.48 -4.17 -5.22
C ALA A 182 9.36 -3.97 -3.97
N ALA A 183 8.86 -4.31 -2.78
CA ALA A 183 9.63 -4.24 -1.54
C ALA A 183 10.82 -5.22 -1.54
N ILE A 184 10.63 -6.42 -2.07
CA ILE A 184 11.71 -7.40 -2.28
C ILE A 184 12.77 -6.82 -3.22
N ALA A 185 12.37 -6.24 -4.34
CA ALA A 185 13.29 -5.67 -5.33
C ALA A 185 14.13 -4.52 -4.76
N ASP A 186 13.55 -3.70 -3.87
CA ASP A 186 14.23 -2.60 -3.17
C ASP A 186 15.22 -3.09 -2.10
N LYS A 187 14.91 -4.20 -1.43
CA LYS A 187 15.72 -4.71 -0.30
C LYS A 187 16.77 -5.75 -0.68
N THR A 188 16.59 -6.44 -1.80
CA THR A 188 17.53 -7.45 -2.30
C THR A 188 18.65 -6.82 -3.11
N GLN A 189 19.82 -7.47 -3.11
CA GLN A 189 21.04 -7.02 -3.77
C GLN A 189 21.50 -8.07 -4.78
N ASP A 190 22.16 -7.62 -5.85
CA ASP A 190 22.72 -8.54 -6.86
C ASP A 190 24.02 -9.18 -6.35
N GLU A 191 24.82 -8.44 -5.58
CA GLU A 191 26.06 -8.91 -4.97
C GLU A 191 25.82 -9.44 -3.54
N ALA A 192 26.73 -10.31 -3.09
CA ALA A 192 26.69 -10.84 -1.73
C ALA A 192 26.94 -9.70 -0.72
N PRO A 193 26.06 -9.50 0.27
CA PRO A 193 26.21 -8.43 1.24
C PRO A 193 27.37 -8.71 2.20
N LEU A 194 27.86 -7.64 2.82
CA LEU A 194 28.79 -7.75 3.94
C LEU A 194 28.16 -8.58 5.07
N LEU A 195 28.99 -9.45 5.65
CA LEU A 195 28.59 -10.25 6.80
C LEU A 195 28.77 -9.44 8.07
N PRO A 196 27.79 -9.45 8.99
CA PRO A 196 28.01 -8.90 10.32
C PRO A 196 29.11 -9.70 11.04
N PRO A 197 29.78 -9.11 12.03
CA PRO A 197 30.77 -9.81 12.85
C PRO A 197 30.16 -11.04 13.53
N GLU A 198 30.89 -12.16 13.59
CA GLU A 198 30.42 -13.40 14.25
C GLU A 198 30.10 -13.18 15.73
N ALA A 199 30.93 -12.40 16.42
CA ALA A 199 30.71 -12.03 17.80
C ALA A 199 29.77 -10.81 17.85
N PRO A 200 28.57 -10.94 18.45
CA PRO A 200 27.69 -9.80 18.60
C PRO A 200 28.37 -8.73 19.46
N LEU A 201 28.36 -7.49 18.99
CA LEU A 201 28.79 -6.33 19.76
C LEU A 201 28.06 -6.33 21.11
N ARG A 202 28.82 -6.32 22.20
CA ARG A 202 28.31 -6.17 23.57
C ARG A 202 28.64 -4.75 24.02
N GLY A 203 27.68 -3.86 23.80
CA GLY A 203 27.85 -2.44 24.04
C GLY A 203 27.02 -1.91 25.20
N LEU A 204 27.09 -0.59 25.39
CA LEU A 204 26.19 0.13 26.28
C LEU A 204 24.82 0.28 25.60
N PRO A 205 23.71 -0.06 26.30
CA PRO A 205 22.38 0.01 25.70
C PRO A 205 21.94 1.47 25.52
N VAL A 206 21.34 1.75 24.37
CA VAL A 206 20.71 3.04 24.05
C VAL A 206 19.21 2.90 24.26
N PRO A 207 18.60 3.62 25.23
CA PRO A 207 17.17 3.55 25.45
C PRO A 207 16.40 4.23 24.31
N ALA A 208 15.20 3.72 24.02
CA ALA A 208 14.32 4.31 23.02
C ALA A 208 14.02 5.79 23.36
N PRO A 209 14.19 6.72 22.41
CA PRO A 209 13.87 8.14 22.62
C PRO A 209 12.36 8.39 22.75
N GLY A 210 11.52 7.43 22.32
CA GLY A 210 10.07 7.47 22.42
C GLY A 210 9.47 6.07 22.48
N SER A 211 8.14 5.98 22.43
CA SER A 211 7.40 4.73 22.35
C SER A 211 6.53 4.68 21.11
N GLY A 212 6.40 3.51 20.50
CA GLY A 212 5.57 3.30 19.31
C GLY A 212 6.23 2.33 18.34
N PHE A 213 5.68 2.23 17.14
CA PHE A 213 6.32 1.47 16.07
C PHE A 213 7.50 2.25 15.51
N LEU A 214 8.65 1.59 15.39
CA LEU A 214 9.78 2.14 14.64
C LEU A 214 9.38 2.15 13.16
N GLN A 215 9.34 3.34 12.55
CA GLN A 215 8.88 3.52 11.17
C GLN A 215 10.02 3.64 10.17
N ALA A 216 11.10 4.30 10.56
CA ALA A 216 12.27 4.47 9.72
C ALA A 216 13.53 4.60 10.57
N VAL A 217 14.63 4.11 10.01
CA VAL A 217 15.99 4.28 10.52
C VAL A 217 16.81 4.96 9.43
N ASP A 218 17.53 6.02 9.79
CA ASP A 218 18.52 6.63 8.91
C ASP A 218 19.87 5.91 9.08
N ASP A 219 20.03 4.78 8.40
CA ASP A 219 21.20 3.91 8.50
C ASP A 219 22.50 4.62 8.12
N ALA A 220 22.43 5.52 7.13
CA ALA A 220 23.58 6.31 6.69
C ALA A 220 24.03 7.30 7.77
N MET A 221 23.08 8.03 8.36
CA MET A 221 23.38 8.97 9.44
C MET A 221 23.98 8.26 10.66
N LEU A 222 23.46 7.09 11.03
CA LEU A 222 24.00 6.30 12.14
C LEU A 222 25.40 5.76 11.82
N ALA A 223 25.63 5.25 10.61
CA ALA A 223 26.93 4.73 10.18
C ALA A 223 27.99 5.85 10.12
N ASP A 224 27.66 7.01 9.56
CA ASP A 224 28.57 8.16 9.45
C ASP A 224 28.91 8.71 10.84
N TRP A 225 27.94 8.78 11.75
CA TRP A 225 28.17 9.19 13.14
C TRP A 225 29.06 8.19 13.87
N ALA A 226 28.82 6.89 13.70
CA ALA A 226 29.61 5.82 14.32
C ALA A 226 31.08 5.87 13.88
N ALA A 227 31.32 6.00 12.57
CA ALA A 227 32.65 6.14 12.00
C ALA A 227 33.39 7.39 12.52
N GLY A 228 32.71 8.54 12.57
CA GLY A 228 33.29 9.80 13.05
C GLY A 228 33.71 9.79 14.53
N HIS A 229 33.12 8.91 15.34
CA HIS A 229 33.44 8.76 16.76
C HIS A 229 34.26 7.49 17.07
N GLY A 230 34.63 6.71 16.07
CA GLY A 230 35.39 5.46 16.24
C GLY A 230 34.64 4.40 17.06
N VAL A 231 33.31 4.36 16.95
CA VAL A 231 32.46 3.38 17.65
C VAL A 231 31.70 2.51 16.67
N ALA A 232 31.21 1.38 17.16
CA ALA A 232 30.33 0.49 16.43
C ALA A 232 28.94 0.44 17.09
N ILE A 233 27.90 0.35 16.26
CA ILE A 233 26.49 0.33 16.67
C ILE A 233 25.88 -1.02 16.28
N ARG A 234 25.16 -1.64 17.20
CA ARG A 234 24.26 -2.77 16.92
C ARG A 234 22.82 -2.36 17.19
N MET A 235 22.00 -2.30 16.16
CA MET A 235 20.56 -2.12 16.31
C MET A 235 19.92 -3.40 16.87
N ARG A 236 18.99 -3.23 17.79
CA ARG A 236 18.21 -4.32 18.42
C ARG A 236 16.77 -4.40 17.92
N VAL A 237 16.35 -3.40 17.18
CA VAL A 237 15.00 -3.24 16.65
C VAL A 237 15.08 -2.89 15.18
N ARG A 238 14.07 -3.30 14.43
CA ARG A 238 13.93 -3.03 13.00
C ARG A 238 12.65 -2.23 12.72
N PRO A 239 12.55 -1.54 11.58
CA PRO A 239 11.29 -0.95 11.14
C PRO A 239 10.15 -1.98 11.20
N GLY A 240 8.99 -1.56 11.72
CA GLY A 240 7.82 -2.44 11.94
C GLY A 240 7.71 -3.00 13.37
N THR A 241 8.78 -2.98 14.16
CA THR A 241 8.75 -3.41 15.57
C THR A 241 8.11 -2.36 16.49
N PHE A 242 7.23 -2.78 17.40
CA PHE A 242 6.75 -1.92 18.47
C PHE A 242 7.78 -1.83 19.58
N VAL A 243 8.18 -0.61 19.92
CA VAL A 243 9.20 -0.34 20.95
C VAL A 243 8.53 0.35 22.15
N PRO A 244 8.52 -0.29 23.32
CA PRO A 244 8.09 0.35 24.57
C PRO A 244 9.02 1.49 24.99
N LYS A 245 8.49 2.46 25.73
CA LYS A 245 9.29 3.57 26.26
C LYS A 245 10.43 3.02 27.13
N GLY A 246 11.66 3.47 26.87
CA GLY A 246 12.84 3.08 27.66
C GLY A 246 13.41 1.69 27.33
N ALA A 247 12.79 0.92 26.44
CA ALA A 247 13.38 -0.33 25.95
C ALA A 247 14.67 -0.03 25.15
N PRO A 248 15.71 -0.89 25.21
CA PRO A 248 16.93 -0.69 24.46
C PRO A 248 16.69 -0.86 22.95
N VAL A 249 17.00 0.16 22.15
CA VAL A 249 16.86 0.14 20.69
C VAL A 249 18.16 -0.22 19.98
N ALA A 250 19.29 0.00 20.63
CA ALA A 250 20.61 -0.30 20.11
C ALA A 250 21.63 -0.52 21.23
N GLU A 251 22.82 -0.95 20.86
CA GLU A 251 24.01 -1.04 21.70
C GLU A 251 25.18 -0.35 20.99
N VAL A 252 25.99 0.41 21.74
CA VAL A 252 27.18 1.13 21.23
C VAL A 252 28.44 0.60 21.91
N SER A 253 29.52 0.35 21.16
CA SER A 253 30.75 -0.27 21.68
C SER A 253 31.40 0.49 22.85
N ALA A 254 31.25 1.81 22.91
CA ALA A 254 31.83 2.66 23.94
C ALA A 254 30.89 3.79 24.34
N ALA A 255 31.14 4.39 25.50
CA ALA A 255 30.44 5.59 25.93
C ALA A 255 30.90 6.78 25.07
N VAL A 256 29.94 7.46 24.47
CA VAL A 256 30.16 8.68 23.70
C VAL A 256 29.11 9.69 24.13
N ASP A 257 29.47 10.96 24.17
CA ASP A 257 28.51 12.03 24.39
C ASP A 257 27.51 12.11 23.21
N ASP A 258 26.35 12.73 23.42
CA ASP A 258 25.32 12.95 22.40
C ASP A 258 24.69 11.71 21.72
N VAL A 259 24.96 10.48 22.19
CA VAL A 259 24.32 9.25 21.68
C VAL A 259 22.79 9.37 21.68
N GLY A 260 22.19 9.89 22.75
CA GLY A 260 20.74 10.08 22.79
C GLY A 260 20.22 11.02 21.71
N ALA A 261 20.97 12.08 21.37
CA ALA A 261 20.57 13.08 20.41
C ALA A 261 20.66 12.58 18.96
N VAL A 262 21.69 11.80 18.62
CA VAL A 262 21.81 11.21 17.27
C VAL A 262 20.69 10.19 17.03
N PHE A 263 20.38 9.33 18.01
CA PHE A 263 19.30 8.34 17.90
C PHE A 263 17.92 9.00 17.83
N ALA A 264 17.67 10.08 18.59
CA ALA A 264 16.42 10.84 18.49
C ALA A 264 16.22 11.51 17.12
N LYS A 265 17.30 11.80 16.40
CA LYS A 265 17.25 12.34 15.03
C LYS A 265 17.10 11.24 13.98
N ALA A 266 17.84 10.15 14.11
CA ALA A 266 17.90 9.05 13.14
C ALA A 266 16.70 8.10 13.20
N LEU A 267 16.08 7.94 14.37
CA LEU A 267 14.91 7.07 14.55
C LEU A 267 13.61 7.85 14.41
N THR A 268 12.68 7.34 13.61
CA THR A 268 11.32 7.88 13.50
C THR A 268 10.33 6.91 14.10
N PHE A 269 9.61 7.33 15.15
CA PHE A 269 8.55 6.54 15.79
C PHE A 269 7.17 7.04 15.38
N GLY A 270 6.24 6.11 15.20
CA GLY A 270 4.85 6.44 14.93
C GLY A 270 3.86 5.51 15.62
N ARG A 271 2.58 5.86 15.56
CA ARG A 271 1.48 5.08 16.17
C ARG A 271 1.13 3.81 15.37
N ARG A 272 1.65 3.68 14.15
CA ARG A 272 1.34 2.61 13.18
C ARG A 272 2.63 2.07 12.58
N GLN A 273 2.65 0.80 12.19
CA GLN A 273 3.76 0.17 11.46
C GLN A 273 4.07 0.92 10.16
N ALA A 274 5.34 0.98 9.77
CA ALA A 274 5.73 1.50 8.47
C ALA A 274 5.50 0.46 7.39
N ALA A 275 4.68 0.80 6.40
CA ALA A 275 4.34 -0.10 5.29
C ALA A 275 5.44 -0.21 4.24
N LEU A 276 6.30 0.82 4.10
CA LEU A 276 7.24 0.92 2.97
C LEU A 276 8.65 0.40 3.26
N GLN A 277 9.02 0.23 4.53
CA GLN A 277 10.35 -0.26 4.91
C GLN A 277 10.37 -1.70 5.45
N ASP A 278 9.19 -2.33 5.52
CA ASP A 278 9.01 -3.64 6.13
C ASP A 278 8.37 -4.60 5.13
N VAL A 279 9.18 -5.51 4.57
CA VAL A 279 8.72 -6.57 3.64
C VAL A 279 7.67 -7.46 4.33
N GLU A 280 7.78 -7.66 5.66
CA GLU A 280 6.81 -8.44 6.44
C GLU A 280 5.44 -7.76 6.51
N TYR A 281 5.33 -6.46 6.21
CA TYR A 281 4.04 -5.78 6.15
C TYR A 281 3.13 -6.35 5.06
N SER A 282 3.63 -6.52 3.84
CA SER A 282 2.85 -7.12 2.74
C SER A 282 2.57 -8.61 3.00
N VAL A 283 3.52 -9.34 3.57
CA VAL A 283 3.32 -10.73 4.01
C VAL A 283 2.20 -10.83 5.05
N ARG A 284 2.17 -9.96 6.06
CA ARG A 284 1.10 -9.93 7.07
C ARG A 284 -0.27 -9.59 6.48
N GLN A 285 -0.33 -8.70 5.49
CA GLN A 285 -1.60 -8.39 4.80
C GLN A 285 -2.11 -9.61 4.02
N LEU A 286 -1.25 -10.29 3.26
CA LEU A 286 -1.62 -11.52 2.54
C LEU A 286 -2.04 -12.64 3.48
N ASN A 287 -1.34 -12.81 4.61
CA ASN A 287 -1.74 -13.76 5.65
C ASN A 287 -3.10 -13.44 6.27
N GLU A 288 -3.40 -12.15 6.49
CA GLU A 288 -4.70 -11.75 7.03
C GLU A 288 -5.84 -12.14 6.09
N ILE A 289 -5.64 -11.97 4.76
CA ILE A 289 -6.58 -12.43 3.74
C ILE A 289 -6.73 -13.96 3.80
N ALA A 290 -5.61 -14.70 3.75
CA ALA A 290 -5.63 -16.17 3.73
C ALA A 290 -6.26 -16.76 5.00
N VAL A 291 -5.84 -16.31 6.17
CA VAL A 291 -6.36 -16.82 7.46
C VAL A 291 -7.84 -16.51 7.62
N ARG A 292 -8.29 -15.33 7.16
CA ARG A 292 -9.70 -14.97 7.20
C ARG A 292 -10.52 -15.81 6.23
N ALA A 293 -10.01 -16.07 5.04
CA ALA A 293 -10.62 -16.98 4.08
C ALA A 293 -10.75 -18.41 4.66
N LEU A 294 -9.74 -18.88 5.41
CA LEU A 294 -9.75 -20.17 6.10
C LEU A 294 -10.60 -20.21 7.39
N SER A 295 -11.15 -19.07 7.84
CA SER A 295 -11.96 -19.05 9.04
C SER A 295 -13.28 -19.83 8.84
N PRO A 296 -13.85 -20.45 9.89
CA PRO A 296 -15.09 -21.23 9.77
C PRO A 296 -16.29 -20.46 9.20
N GLY A 297 -16.29 -19.13 9.32
CA GLY A 297 -17.37 -18.27 8.82
C GLY A 297 -17.30 -17.95 7.32
N ILE A 298 -16.13 -18.08 6.69
CA ILE A 298 -15.94 -17.86 5.25
C ILE A 298 -15.71 -19.19 4.53
N ASN A 299 -14.75 -19.98 5.02
CA ASN A 299 -14.38 -21.29 4.50
C ASN A 299 -14.09 -21.30 2.98
N ASP A 300 -13.24 -20.36 2.54
CA ASP A 300 -12.76 -20.24 1.17
C ASP A 300 -11.29 -20.66 1.06
N PRO A 301 -11.01 -21.96 0.84
CA PRO A 301 -9.65 -22.44 0.71
C PRO A 301 -8.97 -22.00 -0.59
N PHE A 302 -9.71 -21.59 -1.63
CA PHE A 302 -9.15 -21.18 -2.91
C PHE A 302 -8.45 -19.82 -2.81
N THR A 303 -9.02 -18.87 -2.05
CA THR A 303 -8.34 -17.60 -1.75
C THR A 303 -7.02 -17.85 -1.02
N ALA A 304 -6.97 -18.76 -0.05
CA ALA A 304 -5.72 -19.12 0.62
C ALA A 304 -4.71 -19.79 -0.33
N GLY A 305 -5.18 -20.63 -1.25
CA GLY A 305 -4.36 -21.19 -2.34
C GLY A 305 -3.76 -20.11 -3.23
N SER A 306 -4.54 -19.10 -3.62
CA SER A 306 -4.05 -17.95 -4.39
C SER A 306 -2.97 -17.16 -3.64
N VAL A 307 -3.12 -16.94 -2.33
CA VAL A 307 -2.07 -16.31 -1.52
C VAL A 307 -0.79 -17.15 -1.49
N LEU A 308 -0.90 -18.48 -1.39
CA LEU A 308 0.26 -19.38 -1.43
C LEU A 308 1.00 -19.31 -2.77
N ASP A 309 0.27 -19.25 -3.89
CA ASP A 309 0.86 -19.09 -5.22
C ASP A 309 1.64 -17.77 -5.34
N HIS A 310 1.08 -16.68 -4.82
CA HIS A 310 1.75 -15.37 -4.78
C HIS A 310 2.96 -15.32 -3.84
N PHE A 311 2.95 -16.07 -2.73
CA PHE A 311 4.15 -16.22 -1.91
C PHE A 311 5.24 -17.00 -2.63
N ALA A 312 4.91 -18.05 -3.39
CA ALA A 312 5.91 -18.73 -4.21
C ALA A 312 6.50 -17.82 -5.28
N ASP A 313 5.68 -17.04 -6.00
CA ASP A 313 6.19 -16.09 -7.00
C ASP A 313 7.14 -15.06 -6.36
N ALA A 314 6.78 -14.51 -5.20
CA ALA A 314 7.63 -13.61 -4.44
C ALA A 314 8.98 -14.25 -4.03
N LEU A 315 8.99 -15.52 -3.62
CA LEU A 315 10.22 -16.26 -3.32
C LEU A 315 11.06 -16.54 -4.59
N CYS A 316 10.42 -16.84 -5.73
CA CYS A 316 11.09 -16.98 -7.01
C CYS A 316 11.81 -15.67 -7.43
N HIS A 317 11.25 -14.51 -7.10
CA HIS A 317 11.92 -13.22 -7.27
C HIS A 317 13.14 -13.02 -6.35
N ILE A 318 13.19 -13.70 -5.20
CA ILE A 318 14.31 -13.68 -4.25
C ILE A 318 15.41 -14.69 -4.63
N ALA A 319 15.06 -15.82 -5.25
CA ALA A 319 15.97 -16.91 -5.58
C ALA A 319 17.27 -16.48 -6.31
N PRO A 320 17.25 -15.56 -7.30
CA PRO A 320 18.48 -15.12 -7.96
C PRO A 320 19.23 -14.00 -7.21
N ARG A 321 18.73 -13.51 -6.07
CA ARG A 321 19.25 -12.33 -5.37
C ARG A 321 19.70 -12.63 -3.94
N HIS A 322 20.45 -11.70 -3.38
CA HIS A 322 20.91 -11.76 -2.00
C HIS A 322 20.00 -10.92 -1.10
N LEU A 323 19.48 -11.53 -0.03
CA LEU A 323 18.84 -10.81 1.05
C LEU A 323 19.90 -10.04 1.86
N PRO A 324 19.56 -8.86 2.40
CA PRO A 324 20.50 -8.09 3.21
C PRO A 324 20.89 -8.89 4.45
N ARG A 325 22.15 -8.77 4.88
CA ARG A 325 22.65 -9.38 6.12
C ARG A 325 22.89 -8.37 7.25
N GLY A 326 22.52 -7.10 7.01
CA GLY A 326 22.45 -6.08 8.04
C GLY A 326 23.82 -5.58 8.51
N ALA A 327 24.82 -5.46 7.63
CA ALA A 327 26.10 -4.86 7.98
C ALA A 327 26.39 -3.65 7.07
N VAL A 328 26.82 -2.55 7.69
CA VAL A 328 27.24 -1.33 6.99
C VAL A 328 28.66 -0.98 7.42
N ALA A 329 29.54 -0.86 6.43
CA ALA A 329 30.93 -0.49 6.62
C ALA A 329 31.22 0.98 6.27
N ARG A 330 32.21 1.54 6.95
CA ARG A 330 32.86 2.83 6.64
C ARG A 330 34.36 2.64 6.81
N ASP A 331 35.13 3.15 5.85
CA ASP A 331 36.59 3.06 5.85
C ASP A 331 37.15 1.63 6.05
N GLY A 332 36.41 0.62 5.55
CA GLY A 332 36.78 -0.80 5.64
C GLY A 332 36.35 -1.51 6.94
N GLU A 333 35.80 -0.80 7.91
CA GLU A 333 35.37 -1.35 9.21
C GLU A 333 33.83 -1.40 9.30
N ILE A 334 33.28 -2.43 9.94
CA ILE A 334 31.83 -2.54 10.16
C ILE A 334 31.46 -1.64 11.35
N VAL A 335 30.75 -0.55 11.06
CA VAL A 335 30.37 0.46 12.04
C VAL A 335 28.91 0.35 12.48
N LEU A 336 28.06 -0.31 11.69
CA LEU A 336 26.64 -0.48 12.00
C LEU A 336 26.19 -1.89 11.63
N THR A 337 25.57 -2.57 12.59
CA THR A 337 24.88 -3.85 12.41
C THR A 337 23.38 -3.66 12.66
N LEU A 338 22.55 -4.18 11.75
CA LEU A 338 21.11 -4.07 11.71
C LEU A 338 20.48 -5.45 11.84
N ASP A 339 19.39 -5.56 12.60
CA ASP A 339 18.53 -6.74 12.52
C ASP A 339 17.72 -6.67 11.23
N VAL A 340 17.85 -7.69 10.39
CA VAL A 340 17.23 -7.77 9.07
C VAL A 340 16.43 -9.07 8.96
N VAL A 341 15.40 -9.05 8.12
CA VAL A 341 14.60 -10.25 7.86
C VAL A 341 15.43 -11.18 7.00
N ASP A 342 15.75 -12.35 7.54
CA ASP A 342 16.40 -13.43 6.81
C ASP A 342 15.36 -14.29 6.07
N TYR A 343 15.87 -15.23 5.26
CA TYR A 343 15.01 -16.09 4.45
C TYR A 343 14.10 -16.97 5.32
N ASP A 344 14.62 -17.47 6.45
CA ASP A 344 13.89 -18.32 7.38
C ASP A 344 12.74 -17.57 8.07
N GLY A 345 13.02 -16.38 8.59
CA GLY A 345 12.02 -15.49 9.17
C GLY A 345 10.95 -15.03 8.17
N LEU A 346 11.34 -14.80 6.91
CA LEU A 346 10.39 -14.48 5.84
C LEU A 346 9.45 -15.66 5.55
N CYS A 347 9.98 -16.87 5.40
CA CYS A 347 9.18 -18.08 5.16
C CYS A 347 8.30 -18.44 6.38
N ASP A 348 8.79 -18.28 7.61
CA ASP A 348 7.99 -18.38 8.84
C ASP A 348 6.82 -17.41 8.81
N GLY A 349 7.11 -16.15 8.47
CA GLY A 349 6.12 -15.12 8.24
C GLY A 349 5.07 -15.55 7.22
N MET A 350 5.47 -16.08 6.06
CA MET A 350 4.56 -16.44 4.97
C MET A 350 3.71 -17.68 5.27
N PHE A 351 4.28 -18.74 5.84
CA PHE A 351 3.64 -20.06 5.81
C PHE A 351 3.09 -20.54 7.14
N HIS A 352 3.60 -20.09 8.28
CA HIS A 352 3.18 -20.64 9.57
C HIS A 352 1.69 -20.44 9.86
N THR A 353 1.19 -19.21 9.70
CA THR A 353 -0.20 -18.91 10.06
C THR A 353 -1.18 -19.58 9.09
N ILE A 354 -0.87 -19.62 7.78
CA ILE A 354 -1.70 -20.33 6.79
C ILE A 354 -1.74 -21.83 7.10
N ARG A 355 -0.58 -22.46 7.35
CA ARG A 355 -0.50 -23.88 7.71
C ARG A 355 -1.31 -24.21 8.97
N GLN A 356 -1.20 -23.40 10.02
CA GLN A 356 -1.90 -23.63 11.28
C GLN A 356 -3.43 -23.54 11.11
N ASN A 357 -3.91 -22.55 10.36
CA ASN A 357 -5.34 -22.34 10.12
C ASN A 357 -5.91 -23.27 9.03
N GLY A 358 -5.07 -23.78 8.13
CA GLY A 358 -5.44 -24.74 7.08
C GLY A 358 -5.33 -26.20 7.51
N SER A 359 -5.14 -26.50 8.80
CA SER A 359 -4.80 -27.85 9.27
C SER A 359 -5.83 -28.94 8.93
N GLY A 360 -7.11 -28.59 8.82
CA GLY A 360 -8.17 -29.51 8.39
C GLY A 360 -8.44 -29.54 6.88
N SER A 361 -7.71 -28.75 6.09
CA SER A 361 -7.94 -28.61 4.66
C SER A 361 -6.83 -29.29 3.86
N ALA A 362 -7.13 -30.48 3.32
CA ALA A 362 -6.20 -31.19 2.44
C ALA A 362 -5.76 -30.31 1.26
N TYR A 363 -6.70 -29.60 0.61
CA TYR A 363 -6.41 -28.69 -0.50
C TYR A 363 -5.31 -27.68 -0.16
N VAL A 364 -5.41 -27.00 0.99
CA VAL A 364 -4.46 -25.94 1.38
C VAL A 364 -3.08 -26.52 1.64
N LEU A 365 -3.00 -27.66 2.33
CA LEU A 365 -1.73 -28.32 2.65
C LEU A 365 -1.07 -28.91 1.40
N ILE A 366 -1.86 -29.49 0.50
CA ILE A 366 -1.42 -29.93 -0.83
C ILE A 366 -0.85 -28.76 -1.62
N ARG A 367 -1.58 -27.63 -1.70
CA ARG A 367 -1.09 -26.42 -2.38
C ARG A 367 0.19 -25.89 -1.75
N LEU A 368 0.27 -25.85 -0.42
CA LEU A 368 1.49 -25.44 0.29
C LEU A 368 2.70 -26.30 -0.12
N LEU A 369 2.54 -27.64 -0.18
CA LEU A 369 3.60 -28.53 -0.63
C LEU A 369 3.98 -28.31 -2.10
N GLU A 370 3.00 -28.12 -2.99
CA GLU A 370 3.23 -27.84 -4.42
C GLU A 370 4.00 -26.54 -4.63
N VAL A 371 3.61 -25.46 -3.94
CA VAL A 371 4.28 -24.16 -4.11
C VAL A 371 5.70 -24.20 -3.54
N LEU A 372 5.92 -24.84 -2.40
CA LEU A 372 7.27 -25.02 -1.86
C LEU A 372 8.16 -25.82 -2.81
N ALA A 373 7.64 -26.89 -3.43
CA ALA A 373 8.38 -27.70 -4.38
C ALA A 373 8.81 -26.89 -5.61
N ARG A 374 7.91 -26.06 -6.15
CA ARG A 374 8.23 -25.16 -7.28
C ARG A 374 9.31 -24.14 -6.94
N VAL A 375 9.28 -23.58 -5.73
CA VAL A 375 10.34 -22.66 -5.28
C VAL A 375 11.67 -23.39 -5.12
N ASP A 376 11.66 -24.63 -4.61
CA ASP A 376 12.88 -25.47 -4.48
C ASP A 376 13.55 -25.75 -5.82
N GLU A 377 12.79 -25.86 -6.91
CA GLU A 377 13.33 -26.08 -8.27
C GLU A 377 14.19 -24.91 -8.79
N VAL A 378 13.92 -23.68 -8.33
CA VAL A 378 14.62 -22.47 -8.80
C VAL A 378 15.60 -21.90 -7.76
N GLU A 379 15.50 -22.33 -6.50
CA GLU A 379 16.35 -21.85 -5.41
C GLU A 379 17.77 -22.43 -5.50
N ARG A 380 18.76 -21.54 -5.37
CA ARG A 380 20.18 -21.84 -5.64
C ARG A 380 20.98 -22.07 -4.37
N PHE A 381 20.49 -21.58 -3.24
CA PHE A 381 21.21 -21.65 -1.98
C PHE A 381 20.71 -22.83 -1.11
N GLU A 382 21.63 -23.72 -0.72
CA GLU A 382 21.32 -24.92 0.06
C GLU A 382 20.69 -24.63 1.43
N ASP A 383 21.08 -23.53 2.08
CA ASP A 383 20.47 -23.07 3.34
C ASP A 383 18.99 -22.69 3.16
N ARG A 384 18.68 -21.98 2.08
CA ARG A 384 17.29 -21.63 1.73
C ARG A 384 16.45 -22.84 1.35
N ARG A 385 17.03 -23.79 0.60
CA ARG A 385 16.38 -25.09 0.30
C ARG A 385 16.09 -25.88 1.58
N ALA A 386 16.98 -25.83 2.57
CA ALA A 386 16.74 -26.44 3.87
C ALA A 386 15.57 -25.78 4.62
N THR A 387 15.43 -24.45 4.56
CA THR A 387 14.24 -23.73 5.06
C THR A 387 12.96 -24.20 4.36
N LEU A 388 12.95 -24.30 3.03
CA LEU A 388 11.77 -24.78 2.29
C LEU A 388 11.40 -26.21 2.69
N ARG A 389 12.40 -27.08 2.84
CA ARG A 389 12.20 -28.46 3.32
C ARG A 389 11.63 -28.51 4.73
N ARG A 390 12.13 -27.66 5.65
CA ARG A 390 11.57 -27.51 7.01
C ARG A 390 10.08 -27.17 6.94
N HIS A 391 9.66 -26.26 6.06
CA HIS A 391 8.24 -25.93 5.89
C HIS A 391 7.42 -27.06 5.28
N ALA A 392 7.98 -27.83 4.35
CA ALA A 392 7.32 -29.01 3.79
C ALA A 392 7.11 -30.09 4.86
N ASP A 393 8.11 -30.35 5.71
CA ASP A 393 8.02 -31.29 6.84
C ASP A 393 6.94 -30.85 7.85
N LEU A 394 6.94 -29.54 8.16
CA LEU A 394 5.93 -28.94 9.04
C LEU A 394 4.51 -29.05 8.46
N ALA A 395 4.34 -28.92 7.15
CA ALA A 395 3.05 -29.08 6.48
C ALA A 395 2.56 -30.52 6.55
N LEU A 396 3.43 -31.49 6.27
CA LEU A 396 3.10 -32.92 6.38
C LEU A 396 2.75 -33.33 7.82
N ALA A 397 3.50 -32.82 8.81
CA ALA A 397 3.21 -33.09 10.22
C ALA A 397 1.81 -32.61 10.62
N VAL A 398 1.38 -31.47 10.09
CA VAL A 398 0.01 -30.94 10.31
C VAL A 398 -1.02 -31.78 9.56
N ALA A 399 -0.74 -32.18 8.31
CA ALA A 399 -1.66 -33.02 7.53
C ALA A 399 -1.99 -34.33 8.27
N ARG A 400 -0.96 -35.01 8.81
CA ARG A 400 -1.13 -36.25 9.58
C ARG A 400 -1.97 -36.11 10.84
N GLY A 401 -1.95 -34.92 11.46
CA GLY A 401 -2.73 -34.64 12.67
C GLY A 401 -4.13 -34.08 12.42
N GLY A 402 -4.36 -33.45 11.26
CA GLY A 402 -5.56 -32.63 11.02
C GLY A 402 -6.44 -33.03 9.84
N VAL A 403 -5.91 -33.71 8.82
CA VAL A 403 -6.67 -34.12 7.64
C VAL A 403 -7.39 -35.44 7.93
N SER A 404 -8.73 -35.40 7.93
CA SER A 404 -9.57 -36.58 8.20
C SER A 404 -9.80 -37.48 6.98
N ASP A 405 -9.66 -36.94 5.76
CA ASP A 405 -9.82 -37.69 4.51
C ASP A 405 -8.54 -38.50 4.19
N PRO A 406 -8.61 -39.84 4.15
CA PRO A 406 -7.44 -40.69 3.85
C PRO A 406 -6.85 -40.43 2.46
N ALA A 407 -7.68 -40.09 1.46
CA ALA A 407 -7.20 -39.81 0.11
C ALA A 407 -6.39 -38.50 0.08
N GLY A 408 -6.92 -37.43 0.69
CA GLY A 408 -6.22 -36.16 0.85
C GLY A 408 -4.92 -36.28 1.65
N LEU A 409 -4.88 -37.11 2.69
CA LEU A 409 -3.64 -37.36 3.44
C LEU A 409 -2.60 -38.09 2.59
N ALA A 410 -3.00 -39.14 1.86
CA ALA A 410 -2.10 -39.86 0.95
C ALA A 410 -1.53 -38.94 -0.14
N ASP A 411 -2.33 -37.98 -0.60
CA ASP A 411 -1.93 -37.00 -1.61
C ASP A 411 -0.90 -35.98 -1.08
N CYS A 412 -1.02 -35.59 0.20
CA CYS A 412 0.00 -34.81 0.91
C CYS A 412 1.31 -35.61 1.04
N GLU A 413 1.24 -36.88 1.41
CA GLU A 413 2.41 -37.76 1.57
C GLU A 413 3.12 -38.01 0.25
N GLU A 414 2.39 -38.15 -0.86
CA GLU A 414 2.98 -38.26 -2.20
C GLU A 414 3.72 -36.98 -2.60
N ARG A 415 3.11 -35.80 -2.41
CA ARG A 415 3.77 -34.51 -2.72
C ARG A 415 5.00 -34.26 -1.89
N HIS A 416 4.93 -34.56 -0.60
CA HIS A 416 6.09 -34.44 0.29
C HIS A 416 7.22 -35.38 -0.14
N ARG A 417 6.92 -36.63 -0.56
CA ARG A 417 7.94 -37.56 -1.08
C ARG A 417 8.61 -37.07 -2.37
N ARG A 418 7.90 -36.32 -3.21
CA ARG A 418 8.47 -35.71 -4.43
C ARG A 418 9.29 -34.45 -4.13
N PHE A 419 9.14 -33.86 -2.96
CA PHE A 419 9.85 -32.64 -2.59
C PHE A 419 11.37 -32.85 -2.59
N GLY A 420 12.10 -32.08 -3.41
CA GLY A 420 13.56 -32.18 -3.54
C GLY A 420 14.05 -33.33 -4.43
N VAL A 421 13.15 -34.14 -5.00
CA VAL A 421 13.45 -35.06 -6.11
C VAL A 421 13.09 -34.28 -7.37
N GLY A 422 14.06 -33.57 -7.95
CA GLY A 422 13.83 -32.74 -9.14
C GLY A 422 13.05 -33.51 -10.21
N VAL A 423 12.05 -32.84 -10.82
CA VAL A 423 11.18 -33.41 -11.86
C VAL A 423 11.97 -33.91 -13.06
#